data_AF-A0AAJ2I3U5-F1
#
_entry.id   AF-A0AAJ2I3U5-F1
#
_cell.length_a   1.000
_cell.length_b   1.000
_cell.length_c   1.000
_cell.angle_alpha   90.00
_cell.angle_beta   90.00
_cell.angle_gamma   90.00
#
_symmetry.space_group_name_H-M   'P 1'
#
loop_
_entity.id
_entity.type
_entity.pdbx_description
1 polymer ?
#
loop_
_entity_poly.entity_id
_entity_poly.type
_entity_poly.pdbx_seq_one_letter_code
_entity_poly.pdbx_strand_id
1 'polypeptide(L)'
;MTNTTRTAASSAENATNVTDTQNENGAETAENPATIDGANTQSGLPGGVVHELPADLAEALALDPVTAELWRGLTPLGRNEFVCWVEDAQKPETRQRRIRRTEEEMHEGKRRPCCWPGCKHRERTGR
;
A
#
# COMPACT_ATOMS: atom_id res chain seq x y z
N MET A 1 17.95 -66.36 -21.96
CA MET A 1 19.21 -65.96 -22.62
C MET A 1 19.66 -64.68 -21.97
N THR A 2 20.88 -64.70 -21.43
CA THR A 2 21.55 -63.65 -20.66
C THR A 2 22.11 -62.53 -21.55
N ASN A 3 22.36 -61.38 -20.92
CA ASN A 3 23.44 -60.38 -21.11
C ASN A 3 22.85 -58.96 -21.05
N THR A 4 23.11 -58.13 -20.04
CA THR A 4 24.38 -57.52 -19.54
C THR A 4 24.88 -56.36 -20.43
N THR A 5 25.18 -55.23 -19.75
CA THR A 5 26.06 -54.07 -20.06
C THR A 5 25.27 -52.74 -20.13
N ARG A 6 25.23 -51.91 -19.07
CA ARG A 6 26.23 -50.97 -18.50
C ARG A 6 26.51 -49.76 -19.42
N THR A 7 26.31 -48.53 -18.91
CA THR A 7 27.30 -47.43 -18.89
C THR A 7 26.78 -46.25 -18.06
N ALA A 8 27.67 -45.71 -17.22
CA ALA A 8 27.50 -44.59 -16.30
C ALA A 8 28.07 -43.29 -16.88
N ALA A 9 27.65 -42.14 -16.32
CA ALA A 9 28.35 -40.84 -16.23
C ALA A 9 27.31 -39.78 -15.81
N SER A 10 27.54 -38.75 -15.00
CA SER A 10 28.71 -38.31 -14.24
C SER A 10 28.19 -37.31 -13.20
N SER A 11 28.77 -37.33 -12.01
CA SER A 11 28.74 -36.22 -11.06
C SER A 11 29.35 -34.96 -11.70
N ALA A 12 28.79 -33.79 -11.38
CA ALA A 12 29.51 -32.53 -11.41
C ALA A 12 28.97 -31.63 -10.30
N GLU A 13 29.93 -31.17 -9.52
CA GLU A 13 29.87 -30.43 -8.29
C GLU A 13 29.81 -28.95 -8.66
N ASN A 14 29.04 -28.11 -7.96
CA ASN A 14 29.21 -26.67 -8.09
C ASN A 14 29.21 -26.01 -6.71
N ALA A 15 30.41 -25.94 -6.14
CA ALA A 15 30.79 -24.96 -5.13
C ALA A 15 31.53 -23.82 -5.82
N THR A 16 31.69 -22.69 -5.10
CA THR A 16 32.49 -21.48 -5.41
C THR A 16 31.61 -20.35 -5.97
N ASN A 17 31.63 -19.10 -5.51
CA ASN A 17 32.15 -18.40 -4.33
C ASN A 17 31.54 -17.00 -4.36
N VAL A 18 31.44 -16.38 -3.19
CA VAL A 18 31.22 -14.97 -2.94
C VAL A 18 32.26 -14.12 -3.69
N THR A 19 31.81 -13.04 -4.33
CA THR A 19 32.66 -11.88 -4.65
C THR A 19 31.91 -10.61 -4.28
N ASP A 20 32.41 -9.98 -3.22
CA ASP A 20 32.33 -8.56 -2.93
C ASP A 20 33.01 -7.77 -4.07
N THR A 21 32.37 -6.72 -4.58
CA THR A 21 33.06 -5.56 -5.18
C THR A 21 32.10 -4.38 -5.23
N GLN A 22 32.50 -3.32 -4.55
CA GLN A 22 31.95 -1.98 -4.49
C GLN A 22 32.00 -1.27 -5.85
N ASN A 23 31.05 -0.38 -6.14
CA ASN A 23 31.34 0.85 -6.89
C ASN A 23 30.33 1.97 -6.58
N GLU A 24 30.81 2.92 -5.77
CA GLU A 24 30.73 4.37 -5.90
C GLU A 24 29.89 4.96 -7.06
N ASN A 25 29.00 5.91 -6.75
CA ASN A 25 28.87 7.14 -7.54
C ASN A 25 28.52 8.30 -6.62
N GLY A 26 29.34 9.34 -6.75
CA GLY A 26 29.40 10.50 -5.87
C GLY A 26 28.30 11.52 -6.07
N ALA A 27 28.35 12.49 -5.15
CA ALA A 27 27.44 13.58 -4.93
C ALA A 27 27.16 14.46 -6.15
N GLU A 28 25.89 14.85 -6.30
CA GLU A 28 25.54 16.12 -6.91
C GLU A 28 24.65 16.90 -5.94
N THR A 29 25.27 17.91 -5.32
CA THR A 29 24.65 19.00 -4.60
C THR A 29 23.75 19.78 -5.55
N ALA A 30 22.44 19.77 -5.30
CA ALA A 30 21.51 20.75 -5.84
C ALA A 30 20.63 21.26 -4.69
N GLU A 31 21.04 22.38 -4.12
CA GLU A 31 20.20 23.27 -3.36
C GLU A 31 19.02 23.75 -4.22
N ASN A 32 17.79 23.50 -3.78
CA ASN A 32 16.58 24.16 -4.28
C ASN A 32 15.70 24.52 -3.09
N PRO A 33 15.56 25.83 -2.75
CA PRO A 33 14.75 26.27 -1.62
C PRO A 33 13.30 26.50 -2.08
N ALA A 34 12.39 25.58 -1.73
CA ALA A 34 10.95 25.84 -1.80
C ALA A 34 10.19 24.98 -0.77
N THR A 35 9.64 25.65 0.23
CA THR A 35 8.61 25.13 1.15
C THR A 35 7.35 24.75 0.38
N ILE A 36 6.96 23.46 0.38
CA ILE A 36 5.57 22.98 0.42
C ILE A 36 5.51 21.50 0.84
N ASP A 37 4.47 21.18 1.60
CA ASP A 37 4.30 20.05 2.53
C ASP A 37 4.26 18.62 1.92
N GLY A 38 4.82 17.66 2.67
CA GLY A 38 4.28 16.31 2.87
C GLY A 38 4.10 15.41 1.64
N ALA A 39 5.18 14.99 1.00
CA ALA A 39 5.15 13.95 -0.05
C ALA A 39 5.90 12.70 0.41
N ASN A 40 5.17 11.72 0.95
CA ASN A 40 5.54 10.32 0.77
C ASN A 40 4.29 9.43 0.63
N THR A 41 3.63 9.53 -0.53
CA THR A 41 2.60 8.58 -0.94
C THR A 41 3.20 7.62 -1.95
N GLN A 42 3.57 6.43 -1.49
CA GLN A 42 4.15 5.36 -2.33
C GLN A 42 3.22 4.89 -3.48
N SER A 43 1.98 5.40 -3.55
CA SER A 43 0.96 5.02 -4.56
C SER A 43 0.29 6.21 -5.26
N GLY A 44 0.75 7.47 -5.02
CA GLY A 44 0.18 8.68 -5.63
C GLY A 44 -1.29 9.00 -5.28
N LEU A 45 -1.93 8.22 -4.41
CA LEU A 45 -3.29 8.43 -3.94
C LEU A 45 -3.32 9.35 -2.73
N PRO A 46 -4.23 10.33 -2.68
CA PRO A 46 -4.18 11.34 -1.62
C PRO A 46 -4.87 10.86 -0.33
N GLY A 47 -4.36 11.28 0.83
CA GLY A 47 -4.89 10.95 2.17
C GLY A 47 -6.12 11.75 2.59
N GLY A 48 -6.46 11.70 3.88
CA GLY A 48 -7.49 12.52 4.52
C GLY A 48 -6.98 13.90 4.97
N VAL A 49 -7.81 14.61 5.75
CA VAL A 49 -7.47 15.92 6.33
C VAL A 49 -6.55 15.79 7.54
N VAL A 50 -6.79 14.77 8.38
CA VAL A 50 -6.04 14.49 9.62
C VAL A 50 -5.20 13.24 9.47
N HIS A 51 -5.71 12.24 8.74
CA HIS A 51 -5.03 10.96 8.56
C HIS A 51 -4.40 10.84 7.17
N GLU A 52 -3.12 10.48 7.11
CA GLU A 52 -2.46 10.09 5.87
C GLU A 52 -2.96 8.73 5.37
N LEU A 53 -2.80 8.45 4.07
CA LEU A 53 -3.24 7.18 3.51
C LEU A 53 -2.26 6.05 3.92
N PRO A 54 -2.69 5.02 4.68
CA PRO A 54 -1.79 3.94 5.06
C PRO A 54 -1.46 3.05 3.85
N ALA A 55 -0.25 2.49 3.85
CA ALA A 55 0.32 1.78 2.70
C ALA A 55 -0.51 0.58 2.25
N ASP A 56 -1.07 -0.21 3.16
CA ASP A 56 -1.88 -1.38 2.84
C ASP A 56 -3.23 -1.02 2.20
N LEU A 57 -3.84 0.08 2.63
CA LEU A 57 -5.00 0.64 1.94
C LEU A 57 -4.59 1.21 0.58
N ALA A 58 -3.45 1.92 0.49
CA ALA A 58 -2.97 2.47 -0.76
C ALA A 58 -2.70 1.40 -1.83
N GLU A 59 -2.08 0.29 -1.43
CA GLU A 59 -1.87 -0.89 -2.29
C GLU A 59 -3.19 -1.47 -2.76
N ALA A 60 -4.15 -1.71 -1.86
CA ALA A 60 -5.45 -2.26 -2.20
C ALA A 60 -6.21 -1.38 -3.21
N LEU A 61 -6.24 -0.07 -2.97
CA LEU A 61 -6.84 0.90 -3.88
C LEU A 61 -6.14 0.97 -5.24
N ALA A 62 -4.82 0.78 -5.28
CA ALA A 62 -4.04 0.82 -6.52
C ALA A 62 -4.23 -0.43 -7.40
N LEU A 63 -4.71 -1.54 -6.84
CA LEU A 63 -4.99 -2.78 -7.60
C LEU A 63 -6.21 -2.65 -8.51
N ASP A 64 -7.19 -1.81 -8.16
CA ASP A 64 -8.36 -1.51 -8.99
C ASP A 64 -8.35 -0.02 -9.43
N PRO A 65 -8.06 0.26 -10.72
CA PRO A 65 -8.08 1.62 -11.25
C PRO A 65 -9.40 2.36 -11.05
N VAL A 66 -10.54 1.65 -11.04
CA VAL A 66 -11.86 2.24 -10.81
C VAL A 66 -11.98 2.70 -9.37
N THR A 67 -11.60 1.86 -8.42
CA THR A 67 -11.55 2.21 -7.00
C THR A 67 -10.60 3.38 -6.73
N ALA A 68 -9.41 3.38 -7.36
CA ALA A 68 -8.46 4.49 -7.27
C ALA A 68 -9.08 5.83 -7.72
N GLU A 69 -9.87 5.82 -8.79
CA GLU A 69 -10.55 7.01 -9.28
C GLU A 69 -11.69 7.45 -8.35
N LEU A 70 -12.49 6.50 -7.86
CA LEU A 70 -13.53 6.77 -6.87
C LEU A 70 -12.92 7.40 -5.60
N TRP A 71 -11.77 6.90 -5.14
CA TRP A 71 -11.04 7.44 -4.01
C TRP A 71 -10.60 8.89 -4.22
N ARG A 72 -10.02 9.20 -5.40
CA ARG A 72 -9.67 10.58 -5.77
C ARG A 72 -10.89 11.51 -5.81
N GLY A 73 -12.04 10.98 -6.23
CA GLY A 73 -13.31 11.71 -6.27
C GLY A 73 -13.97 11.92 -4.90
N LEU A 74 -13.47 11.33 -3.82
CA LEU A 74 -13.95 11.60 -2.46
C LEU A 74 -13.45 12.96 -1.97
N THR A 75 -14.30 13.65 -1.19
CA THR A 75 -13.87 14.85 -0.48
C THR A 75 -12.72 14.49 0.49
N PRO A 76 -11.84 15.46 0.84
CA PRO A 76 -10.79 15.21 1.83
C PRO A 76 -11.34 14.64 3.15
N LEU A 77 -12.54 15.08 3.56
CA LEU A 77 -13.22 14.55 4.73
C LEU A 77 -13.70 13.10 4.50
N GLY A 78 -14.26 12.76 3.34
CA GLY A 78 -14.66 11.39 3.01
C GLY A 78 -13.48 10.41 3.08
N ARG A 79 -12.33 10.80 2.51
CA ARG A 79 -11.07 10.03 2.63
C ARG A 79 -10.65 9.88 4.09
N ASN A 80 -10.69 10.97 4.86
CA ASN A 80 -10.38 10.95 6.29
C ASN A 80 -11.23 9.96 7.08
N GLU A 81 -12.53 9.88 6.79
CA GLU A 81 -13.45 8.94 7.45
C GLU A 81 -13.09 7.48 7.15
N PHE A 82 -12.82 7.13 5.89
CA PHE A 82 -12.40 5.77 5.51
C PHE A 82 -11.06 5.40 6.14
N VAL A 83 -10.07 6.29 6.08
CA VAL A 83 -8.76 6.05 6.67
C VAL A 83 -8.88 5.84 8.19
N CYS A 84 -9.55 6.74 8.91
CA CYS A 84 -9.73 6.61 10.36
C CYS A 84 -10.45 5.31 10.71
N TRP A 85 -11.43 4.89 9.91
CA TRP A 85 -12.14 3.64 10.13
C TRP A 85 -11.24 2.42 9.90
N VAL A 86 -10.39 2.40 8.88
CA VAL A 86 -9.42 1.31 8.67
C VAL A 86 -8.37 1.28 9.79
N GLU A 87 -7.88 2.44 10.24
CA GLU A 87 -6.90 2.58 11.32
C GLU A 87 -7.41 2.22 12.70
N ASP A 88 -8.70 2.40 12.97
CA ASP A 88 -9.33 2.02 14.24
C ASP A 88 -9.34 0.49 14.47
N ALA A 89 -9.12 -0.32 13.44
CA ALA A 89 -9.06 -1.77 13.58
C ALA A 89 -7.76 -2.23 14.24
N GLN A 90 -7.84 -2.63 15.51
CA GLN A 90 -6.69 -3.16 16.26
C GLN A 90 -6.25 -4.56 15.81
N LYS A 91 -7.18 -5.38 15.30
CA LYS A 91 -6.89 -6.75 14.84
C LYS A 91 -6.60 -6.75 13.34
N PRO A 92 -5.53 -7.42 12.88
CA PRO A 92 -5.14 -7.43 11.47
C PRO A 92 -6.24 -8.00 10.57
N GLU A 93 -6.97 -9.03 11.00
CA GLU A 93 -8.06 -9.63 10.23
C GLU A 93 -9.23 -8.64 10.04
N THR A 94 -9.49 -7.82 11.06
CA THR A 94 -10.52 -6.77 10.99
C THR A 94 -10.08 -5.64 10.06
N ARG A 95 -8.81 -5.27 10.11
CA ARG A 95 -8.23 -4.25 9.22
C ARG A 95 -8.36 -4.67 7.76
N GLN A 96 -7.93 -5.89 7.43
CA GLN A 96 -8.06 -6.45 6.08
C GLN A 96 -9.51 -6.49 5.59
N ARG A 97 -10.45 -6.90 6.46
CA ARG A 97 -11.88 -6.86 6.15
C ARG A 97 -12.39 -5.44 5.88
N ARG A 98 -11.94 -4.43 6.65
CA ARG A 98 -12.33 -3.03 6.44
C ARG A 98 -11.74 -2.47 5.14
N ILE A 99 -10.52 -2.86 4.76
CA ILE A 99 -9.91 -2.49 3.48
C ILE A 99 -10.76 -3.03 2.31
N ARG A 100 -11.03 -4.34 2.28
CA ARG A 100 -11.90 -4.94 1.25
C ARG A 100 -13.26 -4.27 1.16
N ARG A 101 -13.88 -3.99 2.31
CA ARG A 101 -15.18 -3.32 2.36
C ARG A 101 -15.12 -1.86 1.92
N THR A 102 -13.98 -1.18 2.06
CA THR A 102 -13.80 0.19 1.57
C THR A 102 -13.96 0.23 0.06
N GLU A 103 -13.41 -0.76 -0.65
CA GLU A 103 -13.59 -0.92 -2.10
C GLU A 103 -15.07 -1.18 -2.45
N GLU A 104 -15.69 -2.18 -1.80
CA GLU A 104 -17.11 -2.54 -1.99
C GLU A 104 -18.02 -1.31 -1.80
N GLU A 105 -17.82 -0.54 -0.73
CA GLU A 105 -18.65 0.61 -0.41
C GLU A 105 -18.48 1.77 -1.39
N MET A 106 -17.28 1.97 -1.94
CA MET A 106 -17.07 2.97 -2.98
C MET A 106 -17.75 2.56 -4.29
N HIS A 107 -17.70 1.28 -4.65
CA HIS A 107 -18.43 0.74 -5.81
C HIS A 107 -19.95 0.84 -5.64
N GLU A 108 -20.45 0.78 -4.40
CA GLU A 108 -21.83 1.08 -4.05
C GLU A 108 -22.15 2.60 -4.01
N GLY A 109 -21.18 3.47 -4.30
CA GLY A 109 -21.35 4.92 -4.33
C GLY A 109 -21.34 5.60 -2.96
N LYS A 110 -20.97 4.89 -1.89
CA LYS A 110 -20.89 5.47 -0.55
C LYS A 110 -19.69 6.39 -0.44
N ARG A 111 -19.92 7.57 0.13
CA ARG A 111 -18.89 8.60 0.35
C ARG A 111 -18.25 8.52 1.75
N ARG A 112 -18.71 7.61 2.60
CA ARG A 112 -18.26 7.37 3.99
C ARG A 112 -18.49 5.89 4.35
N PRO A 113 -17.71 5.33 5.30
CA PRO A 113 -17.97 3.99 5.80
C PRO A 113 -19.39 3.86 6.38
N CYS A 114 -20.11 2.80 6.05
CA CYS A 114 -21.42 2.57 6.66
C CYS A 114 -21.29 1.94 8.06
N CYS A 115 -22.26 2.28 8.93
CA CYS A 115 -22.24 1.96 10.36
C CYS A 115 -21.03 2.53 11.13
N TRP A 116 -20.39 3.57 10.60
CA TRP A 116 -19.33 4.32 11.27
C TRP A 116 -19.91 5.61 11.90
N PRO A 117 -19.77 5.80 13.23
CA PRO A 117 -20.31 6.99 13.92
C PRO A 117 -19.58 8.29 13.54
N GLY A 118 -18.42 8.20 12.89
CA GLY A 118 -17.59 9.32 12.48
C GLY A 118 -16.19 9.25 13.10
N CYS A 119 -15.23 9.90 12.45
CA CYS A 119 -13.86 10.02 12.92
C CYS A 119 -13.83 10.75 14.27
N LYS A 120 -13.07 10.22 15.24
CA LYS A 120 -12.85 10.87 16.54
C LYS A 120 -12.19 12.25 16.43
N HIS A 121 -11.49 12.52 15.32
CA HIS A 121 -10.87 13.81 15.03
C HIS A 121 -11.81 14.77 14.29
N ARG A 122 -13.05 14.36 13.99
CA ARG A 122 -14.03 15.25 13.40
C ARG A 122 -14.60 16.17 14.47
N GLU A 123 -14.24 17.46 14.43
CA GLU A 123 -14.91 18.46 15.24
C GLU A 123 -16.42 18.46 14.92
N ARG A 124 -17.24 18.18 15.94
CA ARG A 124 -18.70 18.26 15.82
C ARG A 124 -19.11 19.72 15.98
N THR A 125 -18.75 20.57 15.03
CA THR A 125 -19.29 21.94 14.94
C THR A 125 -20.75 21.86 14.49
N GLY A 126 -21.63 21.43 15.40
CA GLY A 126 -23.08 21.56 15.26
C GLY A 126 -23.46 22.97 15.68
N ARG A 127 -23.92 23.78 14.73
CA ARG A 127 -24.74 24.96 15.03
C ARG A 127 -26.19 24.51 15.15
#